data_AF-G0A3M5-F1
#
_entry.id   AF-G0A3M5-F1
#
_cell.length_a   1.000
_cell.length_b   1.000
_cell.length_c   1.000
_cell.angle_alpha   90.00
_cell.angle_beta   90.00
_cell.angle_gamma   90.00
#
_symmetry.space_group_name_H-M   'P 1'
#
loop_
_entity.id
_entity.type
_entity.pdbx_description
1 polymer ?
#
loop_
_entity_poly.entity_id
_entity_poly.type
_entity_poly.pdbx_seq_one_letter_code
_entity_poly.pdbx_strand_id
1 'polypeptide(L)'
;MRFCLLFSHWRILLSSKLPDSKHEAKHCPRCQDQFICKANRIHRCDCSNVCLSSETIEYIQQRYDECLCLACLKKFESDITSPK
;
A
#
# COMPACT_ATOMS: atom_id res chain seq x y z
N MET A 1 2.05 10.72 55.63
CA MET A 1 1.07 11.76 55.22
C MET A 1 1.40 12.19 53.80
N ARG A 2 0.53 11.82 52.84
CA ARG A 2 0.27 12.50 51.55
C ARG A 2 1.49 12.79 50.65
N PHE A 3 1.96 11.77 49.93
CA PHE A 3 2.61 11.99 48.64
C PHE A 3 1.61 11.67 47.52
N CYS A 4 1.31 12.69 46.74
CA CYS A 4 0.25 12.78 45.75
C CYS A 4 0.23 11.63 44.73
N LEU A 5 -0.94 10.98 44.68
CA LEU A 5 -1.49 10.30 43.51
C LEU A 5 -1.37 11.21 42.28
N LEU A 6 -0.54 10.84 41.28
CA LEU A 6 -0.56 11.41 39.92
C LEU A 6 0.23 10.53 38.91
N PHE A 7 0.11 9.20 38.99
CA PHE A 7 0.45 8.28 37.88
C PHE A 7 -0.84 7.69 37.30
N SER A 8 -1.71 8.58 36.86
CA SER A 8 -2.97 8.27 36.16
C SER A 8 -3.07 9.11 34.89
N HIS A 9 -1.96 9.23 34.14
CA HIS A 9 -1.95 9.67 32.76
C HIS A 9 -1.53 8.45 31.91
N TRP A 10 -2.46 7.76 31.27
CA TRP A 10 -3.05 8.15 29.99
C TRP A 10 -2.49 7.25 28.88
N ARG A 11 -3.33 6.30 28.47
CA ARG A 11 -3.50 5.86 27.08
C ARG A 11 -2.42 4.90 26.53
N ILE A 12 -2.73 3.62 26.43
CA ILE A 12 -3.35 3.10 25.19
C ILE A 12 -2.41 3.38 23.99
N LEU A 13 -1.33 2.63 23.86
CA LEU A 13 -0.52 2.54 22.63
C LEU A 13 -0.63 1.14 22.00
N LEU A 14 -1.85 0.65 21.87
CA LEU A 14 -2.16 -0.44 20.96
C LEU A 14 -3.55 -0.24 20.36
N SER A 15 -3.77 0.94 19.80
CA SER A 15 -4.99 1.28 19.08
C SER A 15 -4.59 1.97 17.79
N SER A 16 -5.23 1.59 16.68
CA SER A 16 -5.15 2.16 15.33
C SER A 16 -4.14 1.56 14.33
N LYS A 17 -4.23 0.25 14.07
CA LYS A 17 -3.96 -0.25 12.70
C LYS A 17 -5.05 -1.21 12.26
N LEU A 18 -6.26 -0.69 12.14
CA LEU A 18 -7.34 -1.36 11.42
C LEU A 18 -8.02 -0.33 10.52
N PRO A 19 -7.58 -0.17 9.27
CA PRO A 19 -8.48 0.30 8.24
C PRO A 19 -9.37 -0.88 7.81
N ASP A 20 -10.35 -1.23 8.64
CA ASP A 20 -11.54 -1.93 8.13
C ASP A 20 -12.45 -0.87 7.52
N SER A 21 -12.10 -0.47 6.31
CA SER A 21 -13.01 0.20 5.40
C SER A 21 -12.74 -0.44 4.07
N LYS A 22 -13.57 -1.43 3.78
CA LYS A 22 -13.65 -2.16 2.51
C LYS A 22 -13.38 -1.19 1.37
N HIS A 23 -12.20 -1.29 0.76
CA HIS A 23 -11.65 -0.41 -0.28
C HIS A 23 -11.04 0.90 0.25
N GLU A 24 -9.78 0.83 0.66
CA GLU A 24 -9.03 2.03 1.04
C GLU A 24 -8.59 2.79 -0.22
N ALA A 25 -9.06 4.04 -0.33
CA ALA A 25 -8.50 4.97 -1.29
C ALA A 25 -7.07 5.31 -0.85
N LYS A 26 -6.10 4.96 -1.68
CA LYS A 26 -4.67 5.20 -1.47
C LYS A 26 -4.13 6.13 -2.54
N HIS A 27 -2.99 6.74 -2.26
CA HIS A 27 -2.23 7.46 -3.27
C HIS A 27 -1.12 6.55 -3.80
N CYS A 28 -0.94 6.53 -5.12
CA CYS A 28 0.13 5.76 -5.73
C CYS A 28 1.48 6.42 -5.40
N PRO A 29 2.45 5.71 -4.79
CA PRO A 29 3.74 6.33 -4.44
C PRO A 29 4.54 6.80 -5.67
N ARG A 30 4.26 6.25 -6.86
CA ARG A 30 4.93 6.64 -8.12
C ARG A 30 4.38 7.91 -8.75
N CYS A 31 3.06 8.04 -8.88
CA CYS A 31 2.43 9.16 -9.60
C CYS A 31 1.59 10.09 -8.70
N GLN A 32 1.43 9.74 -7.43
CA GLN A 32 0.63 10.45 -6.44
C GLN A 32 -0.88 10.51 -6.74
N ASP A 33 -1.36 9.86 -7.81
CA ASP A 33 -2.80 9.74 -8.08
C ASP A 33 -3.50 8.90 -7.00
N GLN A 34 -4.71 9.33 -6.66
CA GLN A 34 -5.61 8.55 -5.82
C GLN A 34 -6.17 7.36 -6.62
N PHE A 35 -6.11 6.17 -6.02
CA PHE A 35 -6.69 4.96 -6.58
C PHE A 35 -7.29 4.09 -5.47
N ILE A 36 -8.17 3.17 -5.85
CA ILE A 36 -8.78 2.24 -4.91
C ILE A 36 -7.94 0.96 -4.86
N CYS A 37 -7.28 0.72 -3.73
CA CYS A 37 -6.55 -0.51 -3.52
C CYS A 37 -7.50 -1.58 -2.94
N LYS A 38 -7.64 -2.70 -3.65
CA LYS A 38 -8.45 -3.85 -3.20
C LYS A 38 -7.56 -5.04 -2.82
N ALA A 39 -6.37 -4.81 -2.25
CA ALA A 39 -5.43 -5.87 -1.88
C ALA A 39 -6.04 -6.92 -0.94
N ASN A 40 -6.96 -6.52 -0.04
CA ASN A 40 -7.73 -7.43 0.83
C ASN A 40 -8.71 -8.36 0.07
N ARG A 41 -8.94 -8.09 -1.22
CA ARG A 41 -9.74 -8.87 -2.16
C ARG A 41 -8.98 -8.93 -3.49
N ILE A 42 -7.79 -9.53 -3.48
CA ILE A 42 -6.86 -9.50 -4.62
C ILE A 42 -7.50 -9.93 -5.95
N HIS A 43 -8.41 -10.91 -5.93
CA HIS A 43 -9.18 -11.38 -7.10
C HIS A 43 -10.15 -10.34 -7.70
N ARG A 44 -10.39 -9.22 -7.01
CA ARG A 44 -11.16 -8.06 -7.49
C ARG A 44 -10.29 -6.83 -7.72
N CYS A 45 -9.00 -6.89 -7.41
CA CYS A 45 -8.12 -5.74 -7.52
C CYS A 45 -7.75 -5.53 -8.99
N ASP A 46 -7.79 -4.29 -9.45
CA ASP A 46 -7.49 -3.96 -10.84
C ASP A 46 -6.07 -4.39 -11.25
N CYS A 47 -5.13 -4.52 -10.30
CA CYS A 47 -3.79 -5.05 -10.54
C CYS A 47 -3.73 -6.55 -10.88
N SER A 48 -4.75 -7.36 -10.56
CA SER A 48 -4.74 -8.79 -10.87
C SER A 48 -4.84 -9.09 -12.37
N ASN A 49 -5.25 -8.10 -13.15
CA ASN A 49 -5.39 -8.21 -14.61
C ASN A 49 -4.13 -7.77 -15.36
N VAL A 50 -3.04 -7.44 -14.65
CA VAL A 50 -1.76 -7.04 -15.24
C VAL A 50 -0.80 -8.21 -15.15
N CYS A 51 -0.12 -8.52 -16.24
CA CYS A 51 0.87 -9.59 -16.30
C CYS A 51 2.27 -8.98 -16.37
N LEU A 52 2.99 -9.00 -15.25
CA LEU A 52 4.36 -8.50 -15.16
C LEU A 52 5.36 -9.66 -15.17
N SER A 53 6.55 -9.45 -15.74
CA SER A 53 7.65 -10.40 -15.64
C SER A 53 8.19 -10.47 -14.21
N SER A 54 8.83 -11.58 -13.84
CA SER A 54 9.46 -11.74 -12.52
C SER A 54 10.45 -10.61 -12.22
N GLU A 55 11.29 -10.25 -13.18
CA GLU A 55 12.27 -9.16 -13.04
C GLU A 55 11.59 -7.81 -12.74
N THR A 56 10.48 -7.52 -13.41
CA THR A 56 9.70 -6.29 -13.16
C THR A 56 9.04 -6.31 -11.79
N ILE A 57 8.55 -7.46 -11.35
CA ILE A 57 7.97 -7.63 -10.01
C ILE A 57 9.05 -7.37 -8.95
N GLU A 58 10.25 -7.96 -9.10
CA GLU A 58 11.37 -7.74 -8.19
C GLU A 58 11.78 -6.26 -8.15
N TYR A 59 11.89 -5.61 -9.31
CA TYR A 59 12.18 -4.18 -9.40
C TYR A 59 11.15 -3.32 -8.64
N ILE A 60 9.86 -3.62 -8.81
CA ILE A 60 8.78 -2.90 -8.12
C ILE A 60 8.88 -3.12 -6.61
N GLN A 61 9.09 -4.37 -6.16
CA GLN A 61 9.17 -4.73 -4.75
C GLN A 61 10.38 -4.08 -4.05
N GLN A 62 11.51 -3.89 -4.73
CA GLN A 62 12.68 -3.21 -4.17
C GLN A 62 12.50 -1.71 -4.01
N ARG A 63 11.57 -1.09 -4.77
CA ARG A 63 11.43 0.36 -4.87
C ARG A 63 10.18 0.92 -4.21
N TYR A 64 9.15 0.09 -4.03
CA TYR A 64 7.86 0.52 -3.49
C TYR A 64 7.34 -0.49 -2.45
N ASP A 65 7.19 -0.04 -1.20
CA ASP A 65 6.58 -0.81 -0.11
C ASP A 65 5.04 -0.87 -0.18
N GLU A 66 4.43 -0.04 -1.02
CA GLU A 66 2.98 0.08 -1.17
C GLU A 66 2.50 -0.26 -2.59
N CYS A 67 1.21 -0.55 -2.71
CA CYS A 67 0.59 -0.88 -3.99
C CYS A 67 0.66 0.31 -4.98
N LEU A 68 0.93 0.00 -6.25
CA LEU A 68 0.86 0.95 -7.36
C LEU A 68 -0.52 0.93 -8.03
N CYS A 69 -0.93 2.06 -8.61
CA CYS A 69 -2.16 2.13 -9.40
C CYS A 69 -2.03 1.35 -10.72
N LEU A 70 -3.18 0.95 -11.29
CA LEU A 70 -3.25 0.19 -12.55
C LEU A 70 -2.48 0.90 -13.69
N ALA A 71 -2.62 2.23 -13.81
CA ALA A 71 -1.94 2.98 -14.86
C ALA A 71 -0.41 2.92 -14.74
N CYS A 72 0.13 2.89 -13.52
CA CYS A 72 1.56 2.71 -13.31
C CYS A 72 2.01 1.30 -13.63
N LEU A 73 1.25 0.29 -13.19
CA LEU A 73 1.54 -1.12 -13.47
C LEU A 73 1.51 -1.43 -14.98
N LYS A 74 0.54 -0.88 -15.72
CA LYS A 74 0.49 -1.03 -17.19
C LYS A 74 1.67 -0.39 -17.91
N LYS A 75 2.21 0.72 -17.39
CA LYS A 75 3.45 1.30 -17.92
C LYS A 75 4.62 0.33 -17.76
N PHE A 76 4.73 -0.31 -16.60
CA PHE A 76 5.74 -1.34 -16.38
C PHE A 76 5.54 -2.56 -17.28
N GLU A 77 4.30 -2.98 -17.53
CA GLU A 77 3.99 -4.05 -18.50
C GLU A 77 4.43 -3.68 -19.93
N SER A 78 4.24 -2.43 -20.35
CA SER A 78 4.65 -1.96 -21.68
C SER A 78 6.15 -1.69 -21.82
N ASP A 79 6.83 -1.26 -20.74
CA ASP A 79 8.24 -0.86 -20.78
C ASP A 79 9.22 -2.06 -20.85
N ILE A 80 8.77 -3.30 -20.60
CA ILE A 80 9.62 -4.53 -20.69
C ILE A 80 10.06 -4.84 -22.14
N THR A 81 9.73 -3.99 -23.13
CA THR A 81 10.44 -3.97 -24.41
C THR A 81 11.82 -3.30 -24.37
N SER A 82 12.30 -2.82 -23.22
CA SER A 82 13.65 -2.24 -23.12
C SER A 82 14.37 -2.62 -21.82
N PRO A 83 14.94 -3.84 -21.71
CA PRO A 83 15.98 -4.08 -20.72
C PRO A 83 17.12 -3.08 -20.95
N LYS A 84 17.50 -2.36 -19.90
CA LYS A 84 18.69 -1.49 -19.89
C LYS A 84 19.82 -2.21 -19.16
#